data_AF-A0A535XR36-F1
#
_entry.id   AF-A0A535XR36-F1
#
_cell.length_a   1.000
_cell.length_b   1.000
_cell.length_c   1.000
_cell.angle_alpha   90.00
_cell.angle_beta   90.00
_cell.angle_gamma   90.00
#
_symmetry.space_group_name_H-M   'P 1'
#
loop_
_entity.id
_entity.type
_entity.pdbx_description
1 polymer ?
#
loop_
_entity_poly.entity_id
_entity_poly.type
_entity_poly.pdbx_seq_one_letter_code
_entity_poly.pdbx_strand_id
1 'polypeptide(L)'
;MRRLGSTADEIRALVPDALASWRYIRENVIERGVADQRIKELCYRYLANDPEVLEFARFNDPARAALEWADAIAYDSDRAGAELWTRLHNCFSDPELVDLGCAIGFELGEQHWRRTVGLPPRD
;
A
#
# COMPACT_ATOMS: atom_id res chain seq x y z
N MET A 1 -3.26 10.20 -27.32
CA MET A 1 -2.23 9.52 -26.50
C MET A 1 -2.18 8.05 -26.89
N ARG A 2 -1.00 7.51 -27.21
CA ARG A 2 -0.81 6.07 -27.43
C ARG A 2 -0.90 5.38 -26.07
N ARG A 3 -1.87 4.47 -25.88
CA ARG A 3 -1.92 3.64 -24.68
C ARG A 3 -0.75 2.65 -24.72
N LEU A 4 -0.04 2.51 -23.61
CA LEU A 4 1.12 1.61 -23.50
C LEU A 4 0.72 0.13 -23.46
N GLY A 5 -0.56 -0.17 -23.16
CA GLY A 5 -1.12 -1.52 -23.06
C GLY A 5 -2.56 -1.46 -22.57
N SER A 6 -3.20 -2.63 -22.43
CA SER A 6 -4.54 -2.79 -21.84
C SER A 6 -4.50 -3.18 -20.36
N THR A 7 -3.38 -3.76 -19.90
CA THR A 7 -3.16 -4.14 -18.50
C THR A 7 -1.83 -3.64 -17.95
N ALA A 8 -1.69 -3.63 -16.63
CA ALA A 8 -0.47 -3.22 -15.94
C ALA A 8 0.72 -4.14 -16.28
N ASP A 9 0.46 -5.46 -16.36
CA ASP A 9 1.46 -6.47 -16.71
C ASP A 9 1.93 -6.33 -18.18
N GLU A 10 1.02 -6.05 -19.12
CA GLU A 10 1.39 -5.81 -20.53
C GLU A 10 2.32 -4.60 -20.68
N ILE A 11 2.04 -3.51 -19.94
CA ILE A 11 2.90 -2.32 -19.97
C ILE A 11 4.27 -2.64 -19.37
N ARG A 12 4.32 -3.34 -18.24
CA ARG A 12 5.60 -3.76 -17.62
C ARG A 12 6.36 -4.74 -18.50
N ALA A 13 5.68 -5.59 -19.27
CA ALA A 13 6.32 -6.57 -20.17
C ALA A 13 7.18 -5.92 -21.28
N LEU A 14 7.01 -4.62 -21.55
CA LEU A 14 7.92 -3.86 -22.42
C LEU A 14 9.36 -3.83 -21.88
N VAL A 15 9.54 -4.03 -20.57
CA VAL A 15 10.84 -4.19 -19.89
C VAL A 15 10.77 -5.46 -19.02
N PRO A 16 11.25 -6.62 -19.51
CA PRO A 16 11.07 -7.91 -18.83
C PRO A 16 11.50 -7.93 -17.36
N ASP A 17 12.61 -7.27 -17.03
CA ASP A 17 13.09 -7.18 -15.64
C ASP A 17 12.12 -6.40 -14.74
N ALA A 18 11.46 -5.35 -15.26
CA ALA A 18 10.46 -4.61 -14.51
C ALA A 18 9.22 -5.48 -14.20
N LEU A 19 8.79 -6.31 -15.16
CA LEU A 19 7.71 -7.27 -14.93
C LEU A 19 8.10 -8.34 -13.91
N ALA A 20 9.31 -8.89 -14.02
CA ALA A 20 9.81 -9.91 -13.10
C ALA A 20 9.91 -9.38 -11.66
N SER A 21 10.50 -8.20 -11.47
CA SER A 21 10.58 -7.54 -10.16
C SER A 21 9.20 -7.23 -9.59
N TRP A 22 8.28 -6.72 -10.41
CA TRP A 22 6.91 -6.46 -9.96
C TRP A 22 6.21 -7.73 -9.47
N ARG A 23 6.31 -8.84 -10.21
CA ARG A 23 5.70 -10.10 -9.81
C ARG A 23 6.26 -10.61 -8.48
N TYR A 24 7.58 -10.49 -8.30
CA TYR A 24 8.22 -10.85 -7.04
C TYR A 24 7.70 -10.01 -5.86
N ILE A 25 7.67 -8.68 -6.02
CA ILE A 25 7.16 -7.75 -4.99
C ILE A 25 5.69 -8.04 -4.68
N ARG A 26 4.87 -8.18 -5.73
CA ARG A 26 3.44 -8.45 -5.58
C ARG A 26 3.20 -9.72 -4.78
N GLU A 27 3.85 -10.82 -5.16
CA GLU A 27 3.68 -12.10 -4.47
C GLU A 27 4.20 -12.08 -3.03
N ASN A 28 5.38 -11.50 -2.79
CA ASN A 28 6.09 -11.70 -1.52
C ASN A 28 5.85 -10.60 -0.49
N VAL A 29 5.40 -9.41 -0.91
CA VAL A 29 5.21 -8.24 -0.04
C VAL A 29 3.76 -7.76 -0.04
N ILE A 30 3.11 -7.72 -1.21
CA ILE A 30 1.74 -7.19 -1.31
C ILE A 30 0.71 -8.25 -0.92
N GLU A 31 0.84 -9.46 -1.45
CA GLU A 31 -0.14 -10.56 -1.32
C GLU A 31 0.21 -11.57 -0.21
N ARG A 32 1.42 -11.47 0.36
CA ARG A 32 1.94 -12.31 1.43
C ARG A 32 2.77 -11.47 2.39
N GLY A 33 3.26 -12.11 3.45
CA GLY A 33 4.10 -11.46 4.46
C GLY A 33 3.78 -12.01 5.84
N VAL A 34 4.23 -11.28 6.87
CA VAL A 34 4.00 -11.62 8.27
C VAL A 34 2.90 -10.77 8.91
N ALA A 35 2.65 -9.55 8.40
CA ALA A 35 1.54 -8.73 8.85
C ALA A 35 0.19 -9.28 8.36
N ASP A 36 -0.87 -9.10 9.15
CA ASP A 36 -2.23 -9.54 8.77
C ASP A 36 -2.62 -8.91 7.42
N GLN A 37 -2.87 -9.77 6.42
CA GLN A 37 -3.28 -9.36 5.08
C GLN A 37 -4.52 -8.46 5.11
N ARG A 38 -5.46 -8.66 6.05
CA ARG A 38 -6.65 -7.81 6.17
C ARG A 38 -6.31 -6.35 6.51
N ILE A 39 -5.24 -6.12 7.27
CA ILE A 39 -4.74 -4.78 7.58
C ILE A 39 -4.05 -4.17 6.37
N LYS A 40 -3.27 -4.96 5.63
CA LYS A 40 -2.66 -4.53 4.35
C LYS A 40 -3.73 -4.09 3.35
N GLU A 41 -4.73 -4.93 3.09
CA GLU A 41 -5.85 -4.62 2.19
C GLU A 41 -6.63 -3.37 2.61
N LEU A 42 -6.81 -3.16 3.93
CA LEU A 42 -7.43 -1.95 4.43
C LEU A 42 -6.63 -0.69 4.05
N CYS A 43 -5.30 -0.75 4.16
CA CYS A 43 -4.43 0.34 3.73
C CYS A 43 -4.45 0.51 2.20
N TYR A 44 -4.51 -0.57 1.42
CA TYR A 44 -4.58 -0.49 -0.04
C TYR A 44 -5.86 0.19 -0.52
N ARG A 45 -7.00 -0.15 0.10
CA ARG A 45 -8.29 0.52 -0.13
C ARG A 45 -8.22 2.00 0.20
N TYR A 46 -7.52 2.37 1.28
CA TYR A 46 -7.28 3.77 1.61
C TYR A 46 -6.51 4.50 0.50
N LEU A 47 -5.41 3.92 0.02
CA LEU A 47 -4.62 4.47 -1.11
C LEU A 47 -5.43 4.54 -2.42
N ALA A 48 -6.43 3.66 -2.57
CA ALA A 48 -7.36 3.65 -3.69
C ALA A 48 -8.43 4.76 -3.59
N ASN A 49 -8.51 5.49 -2.48
CA ASN A 49 -9.54 6.46 -2.14
C ASN A 49 -10.94 5.85 -1.97
N ASP A 50 -11.01 4.63 -1.42
CA ASP A 50 -12.29 4.01 -1.07
C ASP A 50 -12.98 4.83 0.04
N PRO A 51 -14.20 5.36 -0.20
CA PRO A 51 -14.90 6.22 0.75
C PRO A 51 -15.23 5.55 2.09
N GLU A 52 -15.28 4.22 2.17
CA GLU A 52 -15.58 3.51 3.41
C GLU A 52 -14.44 3.57 4.44
N VAL A 53 -13.22 3.88 4.00
CA VAL A 53 -12.01 3.82 4.83
C VAL A 53 -11.32 5.17 5.00
N LEU A 54 -11.91 6.26 4.50
CA LEU A 54 -11.38 7.62 4.65
C LEU A 54 -11.59 8.19 6.06
N GLU A 55 -12.60 7.71 6.80
CA GLU A 55 -12.90 8.17 8.16
C GLU A 55 -12.25 7.27 9.21
N PHE A 56 -10.97 7.53 9.53
CA PHE A 56 -10.18 6.69 10.45
C PHE A 56 -10.79 6.54 11.85
N ALA A 57 -11.55 7.54 12.31
CA ALA A 57 -12.21 7.52 13.61
C ALA A 57 -13.23 6.38 13.79
N ARG A 58 -13.66 5.73 12.70
CA ARG A 58 -14.55 4.55 12.73
C ARG A 58 -13.83 3.25 13.08
N PHE A 59 -12.50 3.27 13.08
CA PHE A 59 -11.66 2.12 13.35
C PHE A 59 -11.04 2.21 14.74
N ASN A 60 -10.80 1.05 15.34
CA ASN A 60 -9.95 0.91 16.53
C ASN A 60 -8.58 0.39 16.12
N ASP A 61 -7.62 0.47 17.03
CA ASP A 61 -6.34 -0.22 16.86
C ASP A 61 -6.57 -1.74 16.83
N PRO A 62 -5.86 -2.49 15.97
CA PRO A 62 -4.67 -2.07 15.21
C PRO A 62 -4.96 -1.37 13.87
N ALA A 63 -6.19 -1.43 13.35
CA ALA A 63 -6.56 -0.91 12.03
C ALA A 63 -6.39 0.61 11.89
N ARG A 64 -6.77 1.36 12.92
CA ARG A 64 -6.65 2.82 12.90
C ARG A 64 -5.19 3.28 12.84
N ALA A 65 -4.30 2.70 13.66
CA ALA A 65 -2.87 3.00 13.61
C ALA A 65 -2.26 2.71 12.23
N ALA A 66 -2.63 1.59 11.60
CA ALA A 66 -2.17 1.26 10.24
C ALA A 66 -2.65 2.27 9.18
N LEU A 67 -3.92 2.70 9.24
CA LEU A 67 -4.47 3.71 8.33
C LEU A 67 -3.80 5.08 8.50
N GLU A 68 -3.61 5.53 9.74
CA GLU A 68 -2.89 6.78 10.03
C GLU A 68 -1.42 6.71 9.56
N TRP A 69 -0.81 5.53 9.64
CA TRP A 69 0.54 5.33 9.12
C TRP A 69 0.59 5.32 7.59
N ALA A 70 -0.39 4.68 6.92
CA ALA A 70 -0.52 4.72 5.47
C ALA A 70 -0.70 6.15 4.95
N ASP A 71 -1.48 6.96 5.67
CA ASP A 71 -1.66 8.39 5.39
C ASP A 71 -0.37 9.20 5.57
N ALA A 72 0.39 8.95 6.64
CA ALA A 72 1.70 9.56 6.84
C ALA A 72 2.68 9.19 5.71
N ILE A 73 2.75 7.91 5.32
CA ILE A 73 3.59 7.44 4.21
C ILE A 73 3.21 8.12 2.89
N ALA A 74 1.91 8.27 2.63
CA ALA A 74 1.40 8.80 1.36
C ALA A 74 1.56 10.32 1.21
N TYR A 75 1.40 11.09 2.29
CA TYR A 75 1.22 12.54 2.18
C TYR A 75 2.18 13.37 3.03
N ASP A 76 2.55 12.91 4.22
CA ASP A 76 3.42 13.67 5.13
C ASP A 76 4.06 12.74 6.16
N SER A 77 5.32 12.38 5.91
CA SER A 77 6.06 11.45 6.77
C SER A 77 6.29 11.98 8.18
N ASP A 78 6.24 13.30 8.40
CA ASP A 78 6.44 13.89 9.72
C ASP A 78 5.26 13.56 10.66
N ARG A 79 4.11 13.14 10.12
CA ARG A 79 2.95 12.65 10.89
C ARG A 79 3.19 11.28 11.51
N ALA A 80 4.23 10.55 11.10
CA ALA A 80 4.72 9.35 11.78
C ALA A 80 5.53 9.69 13.06
N GLY A 81 4.94 10.55 13.90
CA GLY A 81 5.55 11.01 15.15
C GLY A 81 5.49 9.97 16.28
N ALA A 82 6.06 10.33 17.43
CA ALA A 82 6.25 9.42 18.56
C ALA A 82 4.95 8.78 19.09
N GLU A 83 3.82 9.50 19.08
CA GLU A 83 2.53 8.97 19.52
C GLU A 83 2.04 7.84 18.60
N LEU A 84 2.06 8.07 17.28
CA LEU A 84 1.69 7.06 16.29
C LEU A 84 2.65 5.86 16.36
N TRP A 85 3.95 6.14 16.50
CA TRP A 85 4.96 5.08 16.63
C TRP A 85 4.76 4.22 17.88
N THR A 86 4.37 4.82 19.01
CA THR A 86 4.01 4.09 20.24
C THR A 86 2.82 3.17 20.01
N ARG A 87 1.77 3.65 19.34
CA ARG A 87 0.58 2.83 19.03
C ARG A 87 0.90 1.69 18.07
N LEU A 88 1.72 1.95 17.05
CA LEU A 88 2.16 0.95 16.10
C LEU A 88 2.94 -0.19 16.78
N HIS A 89 3.91 0.13 17.65
CA HIS A 89 4.63 -0.89 18.42
C HIS A 89 3.78 -1.63 19.47
N ASN A 90 2.67 -1.03 19.93
CA ASN A 90 1.70 -1.73 20.78
C ASN A 90 0.83 -2.73 19.99
N CYS A 91 0.73 -2.55 18.67
CA CYS A 91 -0.15 -3.33 17.80
C CYS A 91 0.58 -4.38 16.97
N PHE A 92 1.82 -4.11 16.61
CA PHE A 92 2.60 -4.87 15.63
C PHE A 92 4.02 -5.09 16.16
N SER A 93 4.57 -6.26 15.85
CA SER A 93 6.00 -6.53 16.01
C SER A 93 6.85 -5.80 14.96
N ASP A 94 8.15 -5.65 15.21
CA ASP A 94 9.06 -5.00 14.25
C ASP A 94 9.03 -5.65 12.85
N PRO A 95 9.01 -6.99 12.70
CA PRO A 95 8.86 -7.62 11.37
C PRO A 95 7.54 -7.28 10.67
N GLU A 96 6.44 -7.19 11.43
CA GLU A 96 5.13 -6.81 10.88
C GLU A 96 5.11 -5.34 10.45
N LEU A 97 5.75 -4.44 11.21
CA LEU A 97 5.90 -3.05 10.81
C LEU A 97 6.70 -2.91 9.52
N VAL A 98 7.84 -3.60 9.41
CA VAL A 98 8.64 -3.60 8.17
C VAL A 98 7.81 -4.10 6.99
N ASP A 99 7.13 -5.23 7.16
CA ASP A 99 6.30 -5.83 6.12
C ASP A 99 5.13 -4.92 5.69
N LEU A 100 4.37 -4.39 6.65
CA LEU A 100 3.25 -3.48 6.40
C LEU A 100 3.72 -2.18 5.73
N GLY A 101 4.79 -1.56 6.22
CA GLY A 101 5.32 -0.31 5.66
C GLY A 101 5.82 -0.49 4.22
N CYS A 102 6.54 -1.58 3.94
CA CYS A 102 6.95 -1.92 2.57
C CYS A 102 5.75 -2.17 1.66
N ALA A 103 4.76 -2.90 2.14
CA ALA A 103 3.54 -3.19 1.39
C ALA A 103 2.77 -1.92 1.02
N ILE A 104 2.59 -0.99 1.97
CA ILE A 104 1.98 0.33 1.74
C ILE A 104 2.76 1.12 0.69
N GLY A 105 4.09 1.19 0.80
CA GLY A 105 4.93 1.94 -0.13
C GLY A 105 4.88 1.39 -1.56
N PHE A 106 4.94 0.06 -1.73
CA PHE A 106 4.83 -0.56 -3.04
C PHE A 106 3.45 -0.41 -3.67
N GLU A 107 2.38 -0.57 -2.88
CA GLU A 107 1.02 -0.37 -3.36
C GLU A 107 0.77 1.10 -3.78
N LEU A 108 1.23 2.07 -2.98
CA LEU A 108 1.12 3.50 -3.31
C LEU A 108 1.75 3.80 -4.67
N GLY A 109 3.00 3.36 -4.87
CA GLY A 109 3.73 3.55 -6.11
C GLY A 109 3.04 2.88 -7.30
N GLU A 110 2.51 1.67 -7.11
CA GLU A 110 1.77 0.96 -8.15
C GLU A 110 0.50 1.70 -8.56
N GLN A 111 -0.35 2.07 -7.60
CA GLN A 111 -1.63 2.71 -7.91
C GLN A 111 -1.43 4.07 -8.57
N HIS A 112 -0.43 4.85 -8.13
CA HIS A 112 -0.08 6.11 -8.75
C HIS A 112 0.40 5.92 -10.18
N TRP A 113 1.33 4.99 -10.40
CA TRP A 113 1.82 4.71 -11.74
C TRP A 113 0.69 4.25 -12.67
N ARG A 114 -0.19 3.34 -12.24
CA ARG A 114 -1.34 2.85 -13.02
C ARG A 114 -2.23 3.99 -13.50
N ARG A 115 -2.54 4.96 -12.64
CA ARG A 115 -3.31 6.16 -13.00
C ARG A 115 -2.61 6.97 -14.09
N THR A 116 -1.29 7.16 -14.02
CA THR A 116 -0.54 7.93 -15.04
C THR A 116 -0.52 7.27 -16.42
N VAL A 117 -0.68 5.94 -16.49
CA VAL A 117 -0.75 5.19 -17.76
C VAL A 117 -2.18 4.89 -18.21
N GLY A 118 -3.19 5.45 -17.54
CA GLY A 118 -4.60 5.35 -17.91
C GLY A 118 -5.29 4.03 -17.51
N LEU A 119 -4.74 3.33 -16.51
CA LEU A 119 -5.36 2.16 -15.90
C LEU A 119 -6.15 2.57 -14.64
N PRO A 120 -7.22 1.85 -14.28
CA PRO A 120 -7.91 2.08 -13.01
C PRO A 120 -6.97 1.77 -11.82
N PRO A 121 -7.27 2.26 -10.60
CA PRO A 121 -6.67 1.72 -9.37
C PRO A 121 -6.97 0.22 -9.22
N ARG A 122 -6.36 -0.43 -8.22
CA ARG A 122 -6.65 -1.84 -7.94
C ARG A 122 -8.11 -1.96 -7.44
N ASP A 123 -8.77 -3.04 -7.85
CA ASP A 123 -10.13 -3.40 -7.40
C ASP A 123 -10.11 -3.90 -5.96
#